data_AF-A0A6V7QC57-F1
#
_entry.id   AF-A0A6V7QC57-F1
#
_cell.length_a   1.000
_cell.length_b   1.000
_cell.length_c   1.000
_cell.angle_alpha   90.00
_cell.angle_beta   90.00
_cell.angle_gamma   90.00
#
_symmetry.space_group_name_H-M   'P 1'
#
loop_
_entity.id
_entity.type
_entity.pdbx_description
1 polymer ?
#
loop_
_entity_poly.entity_id
_entity_poly.type
_entity_poly.pdbx_seq_one_letter_code
_entity_poly.pdbx_strand_id
1 'polypeptide(L)'
;MALVVRFPAAALRFSPSSPAAPHCYRHRRRHRKPLFSKAAVRAEARREGGGGAAASGAAVVWFKNDLRVDDHPGLVAAAARHRIVVPLYVFDPRLLSDYSDVMLGLLLSALEDLKELLKSQGSDLIIGLGSADDIIANIVNEVKASHVFAEEEVEYSLRNVIVNVETTLSASTFSWGSPELVFWRSPLYDIKNLMELPESYDLFLKMRAPTTVPLAAPILPVLNMESNQGALPTLNEVKKHLKEKSHQVDESWVSLKNVSAKTFLRKEQSSQSMFASENASEVKGGTNVVLDALAAYLRYLEGTARDDWQELHEKLRKTESRKGASFFALFGPALKLGVISRRKVYYEAIKYEKERNAGFLSPFGYSAPTVTAAVDAICSMEWYWLLALNSQICNKGMYPIRIWRWKGYIIQYAAVGNEGPAILFVHGLGLSWSISVTI
;
A
#
# COMPACT_ATOMS: atom_id res chain seq x y z
N MET A 1 17.56 -4.68 -21.35
CA MET A 1 16.99 -3.83 -20.27
C MET A 1 17.89 -3.91 -19.03
N ALA A 2 18.75 -2.93 -18.75
CA ALA A 2 19.55 -2.95 -17.52
C ALA A 2 18.76 -2.31 -16.37
N LEU A 3 18.63 -3.03 -15.27
CA LEU A 3 17.93 -2.69 -14.04
C LEU A 3 18.99 -2.46 -12.97
N VAL A 4 19.38 -1.21 -12.74
CA VAL A 4 20.37 -0.89 -11.68
C VAL A 4 19.62 -0.65 -10.38
N VAL A 5 19.79 -1.54 -9.40
CA VAL A 5 19.33 -1.32 -8.02
C VAL A 5 20.42 -0.58 -7.27
N ARG A 6 20.15 0.68 -6.97
CA ARG A 6 20.98 1.46 -6.04
C ARG A 6 20.49 1.18 -4.62
N PHE A 7 21.35 0.56 -3.82
CA PHE A 7 21.25 0.69 -2.37
C PHE A 7 21.88 2.03 -1.97
N PRO A 8 21.37 2.71 -0.93
CA PRO A 8 21.99 3.94 -0.46
C PRO A 8 23.32 3.58 0.21
N ALA A 9 24.42 3.99 -0.40
CA ALA A 9 25.72 4.09 0.27
C ALA A 9 26.45 5.35 -0.21
N ALA A 10 27.18 5.92 0.74
CA ALA A 10 27.84 7.21 0.72
C ALA A 10 28.63 7.52 -0.56
N ALA A 11 28.67 8.82 -0.85
CA ALA A 11 29.33 9.48 -1.96
C ALA A 11 30.61 8.80 -2.48
N LEU A 12 30.55 8.29 -3.72
CA LEU A 12 31.71 8.17 -4.58
C LEU A 12 31.35 8.72 -5.96
N ARG A 13 32.02 9.82 -6.32
CA ARG A 13 31.91 10.48 -7.62
C ARG A 13 32.61 9.60 -8.66
N PHE A 14 31.88 9.19 -9.68
CA PHE A 14 32.46 8.77 -10.96
C PHE A 14 31.97 9.72 -12.04
N SER A 15 32.90 10.42 -12.68
CA SER A 15 32.68 11.23 -13.89
C SER A 15 32.82 10.34 -15.12
N PRO A 16 31.84 10.31 -16.06
CA PRO A 16 32.07 9.75 -17.38
C PRO A 16 32.11 10.85 -18.44
N SER A 17 33.14 10.83 -19.29
CA SER A 17 33.16 11.51 -20.58
C SER A 17 32.24 10.79 -21.57
N SER A 18 31.31 11.53 -22.17
CA SER A 18 30.24 11.07 -23.07
C SER A 18 30.70 11.02 -24.54
N PRO A 19 29.96 10.33 -25.41
CA PRO A 19 29.35 11.02 -26.54
C PRO A 19 27.81 10.86 -26.55
N ALA A 20 27.17 11.85 -27.18
CA ALA A 20 25.76 12.22 -27.02
C ALA A 20 24.74 11.24 -27.64
N ALA A 21 23.54 11.21 -27.04
CA ALA A 21 22.33 10.56 -27.58
C ALA A 21 21.10 11.47 -27.38
N PRO A 22 20.04 11.32 -28.20
CA PRO A 22 19.16 12.43 -28.61
C PRO A 22 17.99 12.72 -27.66
N HIS A 23 17.41 13.90 -27.88
CA HIS A 23 16.33 14.56 -27.13
C HIS A 23 15.15 13.65 -26.76
N CYS A 24 14.90 13.52 -25.45
CA CYS A 24 13.62 13.04 -24.91
C CYS A 24 12.69 14.21 -24.55
N TYR A 25 11.44 14.10 -24.99
CA TYR A 25 10.35 15.05 -24.77
C TYR A 25 10.10 15.32 -23.28
N ARG A 26 10.09 16.60 -22.90
CA ARG A 26 9.72 17.10 -21.56
C ARG A 26 8.22 17.36 -21.51
N HIS A 27 7.46 16.56 -20.76
CA HIS A 27 6.14 16.99 -20.27
C HIS A 27 6.30 17.87 -19.02
N ARG A 28 5.83 19.12 -19.13
CA ARG A 28 5.68 20.06 -18.01
C ARG A 28 4.56 19.55 -17.08
N ARG A 29 4.89 19.15 -15.85
CA ARG A 29 3.88 18.80 -14.81
C ARG A 29 3.51 20.05 -14.01
N ARG A 30 2.21 20.32 -13.89
CA ARG A 30 1.66 21.33 -12.96
C ARG A 30 1.83 20.83 -11.52
N HIS A 31 2.18 21.74 -10.61
CA HIS A 31 2.31 21.46 -9.18
C HIS A 31 1.00 20.87 -8.61
N ARG A 32 1.06 19.63 -8.13
CA ARG A 32 -0.03 18.95 -7.42
C ARG A 32 -0.10 19.47 -5.98
N LYS A 33 -1.28 19.84 -5.48
CA LYS A 33 -1.48 20.19 -4.07
C LYS A 33 -1.94 18.92 -3.32
N PRO A 34 -1.09 18.29 -2.50
CA PRO A 34 -1.57 17.21 -1.64
C PRO A 34 -2.46 17.81 -0.54
N LEU A 35 -3.48 17.05 -0.11
CA LEU A 35 -4.20 17.32 1.13
C LEU A 35 -3.23 17.14 2.31
N PHE A 36 -2.52 18.21 2.65
CA PHE A 36 -1.72 18.25 3.87
C PHE A 36 -2.63 18.08 5.09
N SER A 37 -2.15 17.29 6.05
CA SER A 37 -2.79 16.81 7.30
C SER A 37 -3.62 17.85 8.08
N LYS A 38 -3.38 19.15 7.89
CA LYS A 38 -4.13 20.22 8.56
C LYS A 38 -5.59 20.30 8.15
N ALA A 39 -6.00 19.86 6.95
CA ALA A 39 -7.40 19.93 6.54
C ALA A 39 -8.29 18.92 7.30
N ALA A 40 -7.77 17.71 7.57
CA ALA A 40 -8.47 16.69 8.34
C ALA A 40 -8.59 17.09 9.82
N VAL A 41 -7.51 17.61 10.42
CA VAL A 41 -7.54 18.09 11.83
C VAL A 41 -8.44 19.32 12.00
N ARG A 42 -8.60 20.17 10.98
CA ARG A 42 -9.47 21.35 11.05
C ARG A 42 -10.95 21.02 10.85
N ALA A 43 -11.30 19.84 10.32
CA ALA A 43 -12.68 19.36 10.24
C ALA A 43 -13.21 18.94 11.63
N GLU A 44 -12.35 18.42 12.50
CA GLU A 44 -12.69 18.05 13.88
C GLU A 44 -12.84 19.29 14.79
N ALA A 45 -12.07 20.34 14.54
CA ALA A 45 -12.04 21.57 15.36
C ALA A 45 -13.07 22.65 14.96
N ARG A 46 -13.97 22.37 14.00
CA ARG A 46 -15.04 23.30 13.58
C ARG A 46 -16.43 22.71 13.84
N ARG A 47 -16.70 22.34 15.09
CA ARG A 47 -18.06 22.26 15.63
C ARG A 47 -18.28 23.42 16.61
N GLU A 48 -18.10 24.65 16.15
CA GLU A 48 -18.67 25.84 16.78
C GLU A 48 -18.56 27.02 15.81
N GLY A 49 -19.71 27.49 15.32
CA GLY A 49 -19.87 28.80 14.67
C GLY A 49 -19.54 28.91 13.17
N GLY A 50 -20.58 28.86 12.32
CA GLY A 50 -20.64 29.64 11.08
C GLY A 50 -20.53 28.89 9.75
N GLY A 51 -21.68 28.68 9.09
CA GLY A 51 -21.83 28.56 7.63
C GLY A 51 -21.14 27.37 6.95
N GLY A 52 -21.60 26.14 7.22
CA GLY A 52 -21.14 24.95 6.51
C GLY A 52 -21.47 25.03 5.02
N ALA A 53 -20.43 25.01 4.16
CA ALA A 53 -20.61 24.70 2.75
C ALA A 53 -21.32 23.34 2.68
N ALA A 54 -22.58 23.33 2.24
CA ALA A 54 -23.41 22.14 2.23
C ALA A 54 -22.69 21.05 1.42
N ALA A 55 -22.51 19.86 2.01
CA ALA A 55 -22.03 18.68 1.28
C ALA A 55 -22.85 18.56 -0.01
N SER A 56 -22.19 18.61 -1.16
CA SER A 56 -22.84 18.61 -2.47
C SER A 56 -22.22 17.55 -3.36
N GLY A 57 -23.05 16.72 -3.98
CA GLY A 57 -22.63 15.70 -4.94
C GLY A 57 -22.17 14.38 -4.32
N ALA A 58 -21.82 13.45 -5.21
CA ALA A 58 -21.28 12.14 -4.88
C ALA A 58 -19.75 12.14 -4.98
N ALA A 59 -19.12 11.19 -4.29
CA ALA A 59 -17.71 10.86 -4.45
C ALA A 59 -17.51 9.34 -4.45
N VAL A 60 -16.52 8.88 -5.21
CA VAL A 60 -16.04 7.51 -5.20
C VAL A 60 -14.81 7.43 -4.31
N VAL A 61 -14.73 6.42 -3.44
CA VAL A 61 -13.51 6.09 -2.70
C VAL A 61 -12.94 4.81 -3.29
N TRP A 62 -11.84 4.92 -4.03
CA TRP A 62 -11.22 3.81 -4.73
C TRP A 62 -10.15 3.13 -3.87
N PHE A 63 -10.54 1.98 -3.34
CA PHE A 63 -9.70 1.07 -2.56
C PHE A 63 -8.76 0.25 -3.47
N LYS A 64 -7.53 0.06 -3.00
CA LYS A 64 -6.44 -0.71 -3.61
C LYS A 64 -5.72 -1.55 -2.54
N ASN A 65 -4.76 -0.95 -1.83
CA ASN A 65 -3.94 -1.56 -0.79
C ASN A 65 -4.16 -0.85 0.56
N ASP A 66 -5.38 -0.37 0.76
CA ASP A 66 -5.88 0.46 1.87
C ASP A 66 -7.20 -0.12 2.41
N LEU A 67 -7.33 -1.45 2.45
CA LEU A 67 -8.56 -2.19 2.74
C LEU A 67 -9.01 -2.12 4.21
N ARG A 68 -9.32 -0.92 4.69
CA ARG A 68 -9.75 -0.64 6.07
C ARG A 68 -10.65 0.60 6.11
N VAL A 69 -11.48 0.69 7.16
CA VAL A 69 -12.29 1.89 7.44
C VAL A 69 -11.64 2.82 8.48
N ASP A 70 -10.80 2.27 9.37
CA ASP A 70 -10.06 3.04 10.35
C ASP A 70 -8.78 3.64 9.75
N ASP A 71 -8.29 4.72 10.34
CA ASP A 71 -7.10 5.44 9.88
C ASP A 71 -7.06 5.67 8.37
N HIS A 72 -8.21 6.00 7.78
CA HIS A 72 -8.39 6.15 6.34
C HIS A 72 -8.74 7.60 5.97
N PRO A 73 -7.75 8.50 5.80
CA PRO A 73 -7.96 9.91 5.46
C PRO A 73 -8.84 10.17 4.23
N GLY A 74 -8.76 9.33 3.19
CA GLY A 74 -9.60 9.47 1.99
C GLY A 74 -11.09 9.33 2.28
N LEU A 75 -11.47 8.25 2.98
CA LEU A 75 -12.81 7.98 3.45
C LEU A 75 -13.33 9.09 4.38
N VAL A 76 -12.50 9.56 5.33
CA VAL A 76 -12.84 10.69 6.22
C VAL A 76 -13.12 11.96 5.42
N ALA A 77 -12.26 12.29 4.47
CA ALA A 77 -12.43 13.48 3.62
C ALA A 77 -13.66 13.37 2.71
N ALA A 78 -13.94 12.18 2.17
CA ALA A 78 -15.10 11.92 1.35
C ALA A 78 -16.40 12.09 2.17
N ALA A 79 -16.49 11.46 3.33
CA ALA A 79 -17.64 11.55 4.24
C ALA A 79 -17.90 12.97 4.75
N ALA A 80 -16.85 13.76 4.95
CA ALA A 80 -16.98 15.16 5.39
C ALA A 80 -17.46 16.10 4.27
N ARG A 81 -17.18 15.80 3.00
CA ARG A 81 -17.39 16.72 1.86
C ARG A 81 -18.60 16.36 0.98
N HIS A 82 -19.04 15.11 0.99
CA HIS A 82 -20.02 14.58 0.04
C HIS A 82 -21.20 13.92 0.73
N ARG A 83 -22.38 14.04 0.11
CA ARG A 83 -23.62 13.41 0.63
C ARG A 83 -23.71 11.94 0.27
N ILE A 84 -23.10 11.55 -0.84
CA ILE A 84 -23.07 10.18 -1.32
C ILE A 84 -21.59 9.78 -1.43
N VAL A 85 -21.21 8.73 -0.71
CA VAL A 85 -19.87 8.15 -0.76
C VAL A 85 -20.00 6.73 -1.26
N VAL A 86 -19.29 6.41 -2.33
CA VAL A 86 -19.32 5.11 -3.01
C VAL A 86 -17.97 4.43 -2.85
N PRO A 87 -17.82 3.53 -1.87
CA PRO A 87 -16.66 2.63 -1.78
C PRO A 87 -16.59 1.71 -3.01
N LEU A 88 -15.43 1.65 -3.65
CA LEU A 88 -15.20 0.84 -4.84
C LEU A 88 -13.87 0.10 -4.74
N TYR A 89 -13.89 -1.21 -5.01
CA TYR A 89 -12.70 -2.02 -5.26
C TYR A 89 -12.75 -2.59 -6.68
N VAL A 90 -11.61 -2.58 -7.38
CA VAL A 90 -11.50 -3.12 -8.74
C VAL A 90 -10.43 -4.22 -8.80
N PHE A 91 -10.85 -5.42 -9.22
CA PHE A 91 -9.95 -6.52 -9.56
C PHE A 91 -9.29 -6.26 -10.92
N ASP A 92 -8.24 -5.42 -10.92
CA ASP A 92 -7.48 -5.08 -12.12
C ASP A 92 -6.38 -6.12 -12.40
N PRO A 93 -6.41 -6.80 -13.57
CA PRO A 93 -5.40 -7.79 -13.92
C PRO A 93 -3.97 -7.24 -13.93
N ARG A 94 -3.77 -5.95 -14.24
CA ARG A 94 -2.45 -5.30 -14.27
C ARG A 94 -1.85 -5.15 -12.89
N LEU A 95 -2.66 -5.20 -11.83
CA LEU A 95 -2.24 -5.05 -10.43
C LEU A 95 -2.12 -6.41 -9.73
N LEU A 96 -3.00 -7.35 -10.09
CA LEU A 96 -3.16 -8.63 -9.38
C LEU A 96 -2.45 -9.81 -10.06
N SER A 97 -1.91 -9.65 -11.27
CA SER A 97 -1.25 -10.75 -12.01
C SER A 97 -0.09 -11.42 -11.26
N ASP A 98 0.58 -10.66 -10.38
CA ASP A 98 1.73 -11.14 -9.62
C ASP A 98 1.36 -11.68 -8.23
N TYR A 99 0.07 -11.73 -7.89
CA TYR A 99 -0.37 -12.24 -6.59
C TYR A 99 -0.31 -13.76 -6.56
N SER A 100 0.21 -14.32 -5.46
CA SER A 100 0.10 -15.75 -5.18
C SER A 100 -1.34 -16.11 -4.83
N ASP A 101 -1.67 -17.40 -4.90
CA ASP A 101 -3.02 -17.88 -4.57
C ASP A 101 -3.38 -17.59 -3.11
N VAL A 102 -2.39 -17.70 -2.22
CA VAL A 102 -2.51 -17.30 -0.80
C VAL A 102 -2.81 -15.81 -0.68
N MET A 103 -2.10 -14.96 -1.43
CA MET A 103 -2.32 -13.52 -1.40
C MET A 103 -3.70 -13.14 -1.95
N LEU A 104 -4.18 -13.84 -2.99
CA LEU A 104 -5.54 -13.65 -3.52
C LEU A 104 -6.60 -14.12 -2.52
N GLY A 105 -6.37 -15.22 -1.80
CA GLY A 105 -7.23 -15.65 -0.71
C GLY A 105 -7.31 -14.59 0.40
N LEU A 106 -6.17 -14.06 0.83
CA LEU A 106 -6.09 -13.00 1.84
C LEU A 106 -6.80 -11.73 1.41
N LEU A 107 -6.65 -11.37 0.13
CA LEU A 107 -7.36 -10.25 -0.47
C LEU A 107 -8.88 -10.44 -0.41
N LEU A 108 -9.38 -11.62 -0.80
CA LEU A 108 -10.81 -11.90 -0.77
C LEU A 108 -11.38 -11.84 0.64
N SER A 109 -10.71 -12.46 1.62
CA SER A 109 -11.11 -12.37 3.03
C SER A 109 -11.07 -10.94 3.58
N ALA A 110 -10.09 -10.13 3.17
CA ALA A 110 -10.01 -8.72 3.55
C ALA A 110 -11.14 -7.87 2.94
N LEU A 111 -11.51 -8.16 1.68
CA LEU A 111 -12.62 -7.47 1.01
C LEU A 111 -13.99 -7.86 1.59
N GLU A 112 -14.13 -9.11 2.02
CA GLU A 112 -15.33 -9.60 2.73
C GLU A 112 -15.53 -8.84 4.04
N ASP A 113 -14.50 -8.80 4.90
CA ASP A 113 -14.51 -8.03 6.14
C ASP A 113 -14.79 -6.53 5.90
N LEU A 114 -14.11 -5.93 4.92
CA LEU A 114 -14.35 -4.52 4.56
C LEU A 114 -15.79 -4.28 4.10
N LYS A 115 -16.35 -5.18 3.29
CA LYS A 115 -17.74 -5.09 2.80
C LYS A 115 -18.74 -5.20 3.94
N GLU A 116 -18.53 -6.14 4.87
CA GLU A 116 -19.37 -6.28 6.07
C GLU A 116 -19.30 -5.05 6.98
N LEU A 117 -18.09 -4.53 7.22
CA LEU A 117 -17.89 -3.31 8.01
C LEU A 117 -18.62 -2.11 7.39
N LEU A 118 -18.53 -1.92 6.07
CA LEU A 118 -19.23 -0.85 5.36
C LEU A 118 -20.76 -1.03 5.41
N LYS A 119 -21.26 -2.26 5.27
CA LYS A 119 -22.69 -2.60 5.41
C LYS A 119 -23.22 -2.30 6.80
N SER A 120 -22.45 -2.61 7.84
CA SER A 120 -22.83 -2.30 9.23
C SER A 120 -23.04 -0.79 9.48
N GLN A 121 -22.46 0.06 8.63
CA GLN A 121 -22.60 1.52 8.68
C GLN A 121 -23.68 2.07 7.71
N GLY A 122 -24.45 1.20 7.04
CA GLY A 122 -25.46 1.60 6.05
C GLY A 122 -24.88 2.01 4.69
N SER A 123 -23.63 1.63 4.40
CA SER A 123 -22.99 1.75 3.08
C SER A 123 -22.84 0.36 2.43
N ASP A 124 -22.06 0.23 1.36
CA ASP A 124 -21.59 -1.06 0.85
C ASP A 124 -20.31 -0.87 0.02
N LEU A 125 -19.59 -1.96 -0.26
CA LEU A 125 -18.44 -2.00 -1.17
C LEU A 125 -18.86 -2.47 -2.57
N ILE A 126 -18.75 -1.60 -3.57
CA ILE A 126 -18.92 -1.97 -4.98
C ILE A 126 -17.69 -2.73 -5.46
N ILE A 127 -17.93 -3.85 -6.14
CA ILE A 127 -16.88 -4.71 -6.70
C ILE A 127 -16.91 -4.65 -8.23
N GLY A 128 -15.79 -4.27 -8.84
CA GLY A 128 -15.60 -4.29 -10.29
C GLY A 128 -14.54 -5.30 -10.72
N LEU A 129 -14.75 -5.98 -11.86
CA LEU A 129 -13.77 -6.89 -12.47
C LEU A 129 -13.38 -6.38 -13.85
N GLY A 130 -12.12 -5.97 -14.03
CA GLY A 130 -11.65 -5.43 -15.31
C GLY A 130 -10.64 -4.30 -15.15
N SER A 131 -10.52 -3.45 -16.18
CA SER A 131 -9.61 -2.30 -16.15
C SER A 131 -10.12 -1.25 -15.16
N ALA A 132 -9.26 -0.79 -14.25
CA ALA A 132 -9.63 0.25 -13.30
C ALA A 132 -10.08 1.55 -13.99
N ASP A 133 -9.43 1.95 -15.08
CA ASP A 133 -9.80 3.15 -15.85
C ASP A 133 -11.24 3.08 -16.40
N ASP A 134 -11.60 2.00 -17.08
CA ASP A 134 -12.96 1.81 -17.62
C ASP A 134 -14.01 1.76 -16.50
N ILE A 135 -13.78 0.94 -15.47
CA ILE A 135 -14.75 0.73 -14.39
C ILE A 135 -14.96 2.00 -13.58
N ILE A 136 -13.88 2.69 -13.21
CA ILE A 136 -13.98 3.94 -12.46
C ILE A 136 -14.70 5.00 -13.28
N ALA A 137 -14.40 5.14 -14.58
CA ALA A 137 -15.10 6.09 -15.45
C ALA A 137 -16.61 5.80 -15.52
N ASN A 138 -16.99 4.53 -15.63
CA ASN A 138 -18.40 4.12 -15.65
C ASN A 138 -19.11 4.45 -14.34
N ILE A 139 -18.54 4.06 -13.19
CA ILE A 139 -19.14 4.32 -11.87
C ILE A 139 -19.23 5.83 -11.61
N VAL A 140 -18.17 6.58 -11.93
CA VAL A 140 -18.17 8.04 -11.79
C VAL A 140 -19.30 8.68 -12.59
N ASN A 141 -19.55 8.21 -13.82
CA ASN A 141 -20.65 8.70 -14.64
C ASN A 141 -22.02 8.33 -14.05
N GLU A 142 -22.21 7.08 -13.63
CA GLU A 142 -23.46 6.55 -13.08
C GLU A 142 -23.90 7.33 -11.84
N VAL A 143 -23.00 7.52 -10.89
CA VAL A 143 -23.30 8.17 -9.60
C VAL A 143 -23.10 9.69 -9.63
N LYS A 144 -22.68 10.23 -10.79
CA LYS A 144 -22.34 11.64 -10.98
C LYS A 144 -21.31 12.14 -9.96
N ALA A 145 -20.23 11.37 -9.78
CA ALA A 145 -19.24 11.61 -8.74
C ALA A 145 -18.32 12.78 -9.08
N SER A 146 -18.46 13.89 -8.35
CA SER A 146 -17.58 15.05 -8.46
C SER A 146 -16.10 14.76 -8.13
N HIS A 147 -15.83 13.77 -7.28
CA HIS A 147 -14.50 13.44 -6.81
C HIS A 147 -14.26 11.94 -6.76
N VAL A 148 -13.02 11.53 -7.03
CA VAL A 148 -12.51 10.18 -6.79
C VAL A 148 -11.38 10.29 -5.78
N PHE A 149 -11.53 9.68 -4.60
CA PHE A 149 -10.49 9.65 -3.57
C PHE A 149 -9.69 8.35 -3.69
N ALA A 150 -8.36 8.45 -3.72
CA ALA A 150 -7.47 7.30 -3.80
C ALA A 150 -6.18 7.53 -2.98
N GLU A 151 -5.64 6.47 -2.36
CA GLU A 151 -4.31 6.56 -1.73
C GLU A 151 -3.23 6.93 -2.78
N GLU A 152 -2.28 7.78 -2.39
CA GLU A 152 -1.11 8.09 -3.21
C GLU A 152 -0.10 6.94 -3.22
N GLU A 153 0.13 6.41 -4.41
CA GLU A 153 0.96 5.23 -4.61
C GLU A 153 2.39 5.57 -5.05
N VAL A 154 3.34 4.79 -4.56
CA VAL A 154 4.75 4.91 -4.94
C VAL A 154 5.21 3.84 -5.90
N GLU A 155 4.54 2.69 -5.92
CA GLU A 155 4.91 1.56 -6.78
C GLU A 155 4.55 1.81 -8.23
N TYR A 156 5.44 1.41 -9.15
CA TYR A 156 5.33 1.76 -10.56
C TYR A 156 4.05 1.24 -11.23
N SER A 157 3.68 -0.02 -11.00
CA SER A 157 2.47 -0.64 -11.59
C SER A 157 1.20 0.09 -11.17
N LEU A 158 1.05 0.35 -9.87
CA LEU A 158 -0.06 1.10 -9.29
C LEU A 158 -0.13 2.53 -9.84
N ARG A 159 1.01 3.22 -9.90
CA ARG A 159 1.09 4.58 -10.47
C ARG A 159 0.70 4.60 -11.94
N ASN A 160 1.10 3.59 -12.72
CA ASN A 160 0.75 3.52 -14.12
C ASN A 160 -0.77 3.38 -14.31
N VAL A 161 -1.41 2.52 -13.51
CA VAL A 161 -2.88 2.38 -13.51
C VAL A 161 -3.56 3.68 -13.07
N ILE A 162 -3.07 4.35 -12.03
CA ILE A 162 -3.58 5.66 -11.59
C ILE A 162 -3.48 6.71 -12.70
N VAL A 163 -2.36 6.76 -13.43
CA VAL A 163 -2.19 7.70 -14.56
C VAL A 163 -3.17 7.39 -15.68
N ASN A 164 -3.43 6.12 -15.96
CA ASN A 164 -4.43 5.73 -16.95
C ASN A 164 -5.83 6.18 -16.52
N VAL A 165 -6.21 5.96 -15.26
CA VAL A 165 -7.48 6.45 -14.69
C VAL A 165 -7.59 7.97 -14.80
N GLU A 166 -6.55 8.72 -14.40
CA GLU A 166 -6.50 10.19 -14.50
C GLU A 166 -6.66 10.66 -15.95
N THR A 167 -6.03 9.97 -16.90
CA THR A 167 -6.11 10.27 -18.34
C THR A 167 -7.51 9.99 -18.88
N THR A 168 -8.09 8.83 -18.57
CA THR A 168 -9.44 8.45 -19.00
C THR A 168 -10.47 9.43 -18.46
N LEU A 169 -10.44 9.74 -17.16
CA LEU A 169 -11.34 10.71 -16.54
C LEU A 169 -11.21 12.12 -17.16
N SER A 170 -10.00 12.52 -17.57
CA SER A 170 -9.77 13.82 -18.23
C SER A 170 -10.24 13.84 -19.68
N ALA A 171 -10.20 12.70 -20.38
CA ALA A 171 -10.63 12.56 -21.76
C ALA A 171 -12.16 12.38 -21.89
N SER A 172 -12.80 11.78 -20.89
CA SER A 172 -14.25 11.59 -20.83
C SER A 172 -14.99 12.91 -20.64
N THR A 173 -16.12 13.06 -21.33
CA THR A 173 -17.04 14.20 -21.16
C THR A 173 -18.22 13.76 -20.32
N PHE A 174 -18.43 14.39 -19.17
CA PHE A 174 -19.55 14.11 -18.27
C PHE A 174 -20.54 15.28 -18.26
N SER A 175 -21.84 14.99 -18.24
CA SER A 175 -22.91 15.99 -18.32
C SER A 175 -22.99 16.94 -17.12
N TRP A 176 -22.36 16.58 -16.01
CA TRP A 176 -22.42 17.29 -14.73
C TRP A 176 -21.08 17.93 -14.32
N GLY A 177 -20.05 17.87 -15.18
CA GLY A 177 -18.74 18.49 -14.96
C GLY A 177 -17.59 17.47 -14.86
N SER A 178 -16.36 17.97 -14.74
CA SER A 178 -15.16 17.10 -14.71
C SER A 178 -14.89 16.57 -13.30
N PRO A 179 -14.82 15.23 -13.10
CA PRO A 179 -14.42 14.65 -11.83
C PRO A 179 -12.97 15.00 -11.48
N GLU A 180 -12.72 15.31 -10.20
CA GLU A 180 -11.37 15.52 -9.68
C GLU A 180 -10.84 14.24 -8.99
N LEU A 181 -9.67 13.76 -9.42
CA LEU A 181 -8.95 12.70 -8.72
C LEU A 181 -8.12 13.28 -7.57
N VAL A 182 -8.49 12.94 -6.34
CA VAL A 182 -7.92 13.46 -5.10
C VAL A 182 -7.08 12.38 -4.40
N PHE A 183 -5.80 12.70 -4.17
CA PHE A 183 -4.89 11.81 -3.47
C PHE A 183 -4.84 12.09 -1.97
N TRP A 184 -4.80 11.01 -1.18
CA TRP A 184 -4.60 11.08 0.27
C TRP A 184 -3.39 10.23 0.70
N ARG A 185 -2.89 10.49 1.92
CA ARG A 185 -1.74 9.80 2.52
C ARG A 185 -2.01 9.49 4.00
N SER A 186 -1.41 8.43 4.52
CA SER A 186 -1.39 8.09 5.95
C SER A 186 0.05 7.99 6.47
N PRO A 187 0.80 9.11 6.53
CA PRO A 187 2.18 9.09 6.99
C PRO A 187 2.25 8.80 8.49
N LEU A 188 3.25 8.05 8.93
CA LEU A 188 3.54 7.89 10.35
C LEU A 188 4.15 9.17 10.92
N TYR A 189 5.09 9.79 10.20
CA TYR A 189 5.80 11.00 10.63
C TYR A 189 5.23 12.25 9.95
N ASP A 190 5.08 13.35 10.69
CA ASP A 190 4.71 14.65 10.13
C ASP A 190 5.93 15.33 9.49
N ILE A 191 6.32 14.84 8.32
CA ILE A 191 7.41 15.40 7.52
C ILE A 191 6.89 16.57 6.69
N LYS A 192 7.33 17.79 7.07
CA LYS A 192 6.91 19.03 6.40
C LYS A 192 7.52 19.17 5.00
N ASN A 193 8.78 18.78 4.83
CA ASN A 193 9.51 18.92 3.58
C ASN A 193 10.22 17.61 3.21
N LEU A 194 9.77 16.97 2.13
CA LEU A 194 10.38 15.74 1.62
C LEU A 194 11.80 15.96 1.07
N MET A 195 12.16 17.20 0.70
CA MET A 195 13.50 17.56 0.20
C MET A 195 14.56 17.58 1.31
N GLU A 196 14.14 17.64 2.57
CA GLU A 196 15.00 17.71 3.76
C GLU A 196 15.16 16.34 4.44
N LEU A 197 14.78 15.25 3.76
CA LEU A 197 15.02 13.91 4.28
C LEU A 197 16.55 13.68 4.44
N PRO A 198 17.00 13.14 5.59
CA PRO A 198 18.41 12.83 5.82
C PRO A 198 18.99 11.86 4.79
N GLU A 199 20.32 11.73 4.75
CA GLU A 199 20.96 10.83 3.78
C GLU A 199 20.88 9.35 4.16
N SER A 200 20.56 9.04 5.43
CA SER A 200 20.48 7.66 5.93
C SER A 200 19.33 7.46 6.90
N TYR A 201 18.91 6.19 7.03
CA TYR A 201 17.86 5.78 7.96
C TYR A 201 18.22 6.07 9.43
N ASP A 202 19.48 5.86 9.83
CA ASP A 202 19.92 6.13 11.20
C ASP A 202 19.84 7.63 11.53
N LEU A 203 20.19 8.50 10.58
CA LEU A 203 20.04 9.95 10.74
C LEU A 203 18.56 10.36 10.80
N PHE A 204 17.71 9.69 10.01
CA PHE A 204 16.27 9.87 10.06
C PHE A 204 15.67 9.52 11.43
N LEU A 205 16.07 8.40 12.04
CA LEU A 205 15.63 8.05 13.39
C LEU A 205 16.13 9.06 14.44
N LYS A 206 17.36 9.56 14.28
CA LYS A 206 17.93 10.59 15.18
C LYS A 206 17.22 11.95 15.09
N MET A 207 16.56 12.25 13.97
CA MET A 207 15.78 13.48 13.79
C MET A 207 14.58 13.54 14.74
N ARG A 208 14.10 12.40 15.26
CA ARG A 208 12.96 12.30 16.18
C ARG A 208 11.74 13.08 15.69
N ALA A 209 11.40 12.89 14.41
CA ALA A 209 10.26 13.54 13.81
C ALA A 209 8.97 13.23 14.59
N PRO A 210 8.05 14.20 14.75
CA PRO A 210 6.80 13.96 15.45
C PRO A 210 5.97 12.92 14.71
N THR A 211 5.45 11.95 15.45
CA THR A 211 4.53 10.93 14.93
C THR A 211 3.10 11.46 14.95
N THR A 212 2.29 10.93 14.04
CA THR A 212 0.86 11.24 13.95
C THR A 212 0.02 10.13 14.56
N VAL A 213 -1.19 10.46 14.99
CA VAL A 213 -2.13 9.52 15.63
C VAL A 213 -3.05 8.93 14.55
N PRO A 214 -3.40 7.62 14.64
CA PRO A 214 -4.39 7.02 13.74
C PRO A 214 -5.73 7.76 13.80
N LEU A 215 -6.38 7.94 12.65
CA LEU A 215 -7.73 8.53 12.58
C LEU A 215 -8.81 7.50 12.97
N ALA A 216 -9.88 7.97 13.61
CA ALA A 216 -11.07 7.15 13.82
C ALA A 216 -11.80 6.89 12.50
N ALA A 217 -12.52 5.77 12.41
CA ALA A 217 -13.37 5.48 11.28
C ALA A 217 -14.51 6.54 11.19
N PRO A 218 -14.76 7.12 10.00
CA PRO A 218 -15.83 8.09 9.84
C PRO A 218 -17.20 7.41 9.86
N ILE A 219 -18.25 8.16 10.20
CA ILE A 219 -19.63 7.74 9.93
C ILE A 219 -19.93 8.06 8.46
N LEU A 220 -20.29 7.03 7.69
CA LEU A 220 -20.63 7.20 6.28
C LEU A 220 -22.07 7.65 6.09
N PRO A 221 -22.35 8.51 5.09
CA PRO A 221 -23.71 8.75 4.63
C PRO A 221 -24.32 7.44 4.12
N VAL A 222 -25.60 7.22 4.44
CA VAL A 222 -26.33 6.01 4.02
C VAL A 222 -26.38 5.95 2.49
N LEU A 223 -25.97 4.81 1.93
CA LEU A 223 -25.94 4.58 0.49
C LEU A 223 -27.28 3.97 0.02
N ASN A 224 -28.26 4.82 -0.26
CA ASN A 224 -29.54 4.41 -0.85
C ASN A 224 -29.40 4.26 -2.38
N MET A 225 -28.60 3.29 -2.84
CA MET A 225 -28.47 2.93 -4.26
C MET A 225 -29.13 1.57 -4.49
N GLU A 226 -30.10 1.51 -5.41
CA GLU A 226 -30.71 0.25 -5.89
C GLU A 226 -29.81 -0.53 -6.89
N SER A 227 -28.63 -0.01 -7.24
CA SER A 227 -27.70 -0.67 -8.15
C SER A 227 -27.10 -1.94 -7.53
N ASN A 228 -27.06 -3.03 -8.30
CA ASN A 228 -26.46 -4.32 -7.94
C ASN A 228 -25.05 -4.14 -7.34
N GLN A 229 -24.94 -4.18 -6.00
CA GLN A 229 -23.71 -3.92 -5.23
C GLN A 229 -22.60 -4.99 -5.39
N GLY A 230 -22.70 -5.87 -6.40
CA GLY A 230 -21.74 -6.91 -6.75
C GLY A 230 -21.48 -7.94 -5.65
N ALA A 231 -21.77 -9.22 -5.92
CA ALA A 231 -21.24 -10.29 -5.06
C ALA A 231 -19.72 -10.32 -5.15
N LEU A 232 -19.04 -10.66 -4.04
CA LEU A 232 -17.60 -10.89 -4.08
C LEU A 232 -17.31 -12.11 -4.96
N PRO A 233 -16.38 -12.01 -5.92
CA PRO A 233 -16.06 -13.13 -6.80
C PRO A 233 -15.34 -14.23 -6.02
N THR A 234 -15.54 -15.47 -6.45
CA THR A 234 -14.79 -16.60 -5.89
C THR A 234 -13.32 -16.56 -6.32
N LEU A 235 -12.43 -17.23 -5.56
CA LEU A 235 -11.01 -17.33 -5.93
C LEU A 235 -10.80 -17.90 -7.36
N ASN A 236 -11.65 -18.83 -7.76
CA ASN A 236 -11.62 -19.42 -9.09
C ASN A 236 -12.05 -18.44 -10.18
N GLU A 237 -13.07 -17.62 -9.93
CA GLU A 237 -13.51 -16.56 -10.85
C GLU A 237 -12.43 -15.49 -11.03
N VAL A 238 -11.81 -15.03 -9.93
CA VAL A 238 -10.69 -14.09 -9.99
C VAL A 238 -9.55 -14.69 -10.80
N LYS A 239 -9.15 -15.94 -10.52
CA LYS A 239 -8.10 -16.62 -11.26
C LYS A 239 -8.42 -16.76 -12.75
N LYS A 240 -9.66 -17.12 -13.10
CA LYS A 240 -10.11 -17.24 -14.49
C LYS A 240 -10.00 -15.88 -15.18
N HIS A 241 -10.50 -14.82 -14.55
CA HIS A 241 -10.41 -13.44 -15.05
C HIS A 241 -8.95 -12.99 -15.29
N LEU A 242 -8.04 -13.31 -14.37
CA LEU A 242 -6.62 -12.98 -14.51
C LEU A 242 -5.93 -13.75 -15.64
N LYS A 243 -6.34 -15.00 -15.90
CA LYS A 243 -5.79 -15.84 -16.98
C LYS A 243 -6.28 -15.42 -18.36
N GLU A 244 -7.58 -15.16 -18.53
CA GLU A 244 -8.18 -14.82 -19.82
C GLU A 244 -7.53 -13.58 -20.46
N LYS A 245 -7.15 -12.58 -19.66
CA LYS A 245 -6.42 -11.40 -20.16
C LYS A 245 -4.92 -11.61 -20.33
N SER A 246 -4.32 -12.63 -19.71
CA SER A 246 -2.90 -12.97 -19.93
C SER A 246 -2.66 -13.63 -21.30
N HIS A 247 -3.65 -14.36 -21.83
CA HIS A 247 -3.58 -15.00 -23.16
C HIS A 247 -3.69 -14.00 -24.33
N GLN A 248 -4.04 -12.74 -24.10
CA GLN A 248 -3.99 -11.69 -25.12
C GLN A 248 -2.59 -11.10 -25.34
N VAL A 249 -1.62 -11.42 -24.46
CA VAL A 249 -0.23 -10.94 -24.55
C VAL A 249 0.70 -12.13 -24.87
N ASP A 250 0.68 -12.49 -26.16
CA ASP A 250 1.77 -13.11 -26.94
C ASP A 250 2.15 -14.59 -26.66
N GLU A 251 1.64 -15.49 -27.49
CA GLU A 251 2.01 -16.93 -27.57
C GLU A 251 3.44 -17.15 -28.11
N SER A 252 4.12 -16.13 -28.65
CA SER A 252 5.43 -16.29 -29.29
C SER A 252 6.61 -16.53 -28.32
N TRP A 253 6.46 -16.32 -27.01
CA TRP A 253 7.59 -16.29 -26.06
C TRP A 253 7.56 -17.37 -24.96
N VAL A 254 6.62 -18.32 -25.04
CA VAL A 254 6.33 -19.27 -23.93
C VAL A 254 7.46 -20.29 -23.69
N SER A 255 8.32 -20.57 -24.68
CA SER A 255 9.26 -21.69 -24.59
C SER A 255 10.48 -21.48 -23.67
N LEU A 256 10.76 -20.27 -23.18
CA LEU A 256 11.93 -19.98 -22.31
C LEU A 256 11.57 -19.68 -20.84
N LYS A 257 10.29 -19.69 -20.47
CA LYS A 257 9.82 -19.23 -19.13
C LYS A 257 9.85 -20.28 -18.02
N ASN A 258 10.21 -21.54 -18.30
CA ASN A 258 9.96 -22.63 -17.35
C ASN A 258 10.90 -22.68 -16.13
N VAL A 259 11.89 -21.78 -16.00
CA VAL A 259 12.66 -21.62 -14.75
C VAL A 259 13.00 -20.14 -14.51
N SER A 260 11.99 -19.29 -14.27
CA SER A 260 12.22 -17.88 -13.90
C SER A 260 12.16 -17.68 -12.38
N ALA A 261 12.97 -16.74 -11.87
CA ALA A 261 12.94 -16.22 -10.50
C ALA A 261 11.53 -15.88 -10.00
N LYS A 262 10.60 -15.59 -10.91
CA LYS A 262 9.18 -15.34 -10.64
C LYS A 262 8.47 -16.53 -9.96
N THR A 263 8.81 -17.77 -10.33
CA THR A 263 8.23 -18.99 -9.72
C THR A 263 8.76 -19.22 -8.30
N PHE A 264 10.05 -18.92 -8.06
CA PHE A 264 10.64 -18.97 -6.72
C PHE A 264 10.03 -17.91 -5.78
N LEU A 265 9.79 -16.70 -6.29
CA LEU A 265 9.16 -15.61 -5.53
C LEU A 265 7.71 -15.91 -5.12
N ARG A 266 6.93 -16.60 -5.98
CA ARG A 266 5.54 -16.99 -5.69
C ARG A 266 5.45 -18.04 -4.58
N LYS A 267 6.49 -18.89 -4.44
CA LYS A 267 6.54 -20.00 -3.47
C LYS A 267 6.97 -19.53 -2.06
N GLU A 268 7.86 -18.54 -1.95
CA GLU A 268 8.31 -18.01 -0.64
C GLU A 268 7.28 -17.11 0.06
N GLN A 269 6.46 -16.35 -0.67
CA GLN A 269 5.42 -15.49 -0.05
C GLN A 269 4.27 -16.30 0.60
N SER A 270 4.18 -17.60 0.30
CA SER A 270 3.09 -18.48 0.70
C SER A 270 3.28 -19.15 2.06
N SER A 271 4.51 -19.29 2.56
CA SER A 271 4.82 -20.23 3.65
C SER A 271 4.99 -19.59 5.05
N GLN A 272 4.94 -18.26 5.17
CA GLN A 272 5.24 -17.56 6.43
C GLN A 272 4.16 -16.57 6.91
N SER A 273 3.04 -16.43 6.19
CA SER A 273 1.94 -15.54 6.61
C SER A 273 1.25 -16.08 7.86
N MET A 274 0.96 -15.21 8.83
CA MET A 274 0.14 -15.59 10.00
C MET A 274 -1.25 -16.07 9.55
N PHE A 275 -1.81 -15.37 8.59
CA PHE A 275 -3.21 -15.43 8.19
C PHE A 275 -3.54 -16.57 7.21
N ALA A 276 -2.56 -17.41 6.88
CA ALA A 276 -2.75 -18.60 6.05
C ALA A 276 -2.55 -19.88 6.88
N SER A 277 -3.42 -20.87 6.68
CA SER A 277 -3.26 -22.22 7.24
C SER A 277 -2.07 -22.95 6.60
N GLU A 278 -1.48 -23.93 7.31
CA GLU A 278 -0.35 -24.77 6.83
C GLU A 278 -0.68 -25.48 5.50
N ASN A 279 -1.95 -25.79 5.25
CA ASN A 279 -2.41 -26.41 3.99
C ASN A 279 -2.91 -25.40 2.95
N ALA A 280 -2.80 -24.10 3.21
CA ALA A 280 -3.30 -22.98 2.38
C ALA A 280 -4.80 -23.05 1.98
N SER A 281 -5.56 -23.97 2.57
CA SER A 281 -6.98 -24.20 2.27
C SER A 281 -7.92 -23.24 3.02
N GLU A 282 -7.46 -22.71 4.16
CA GLU A 282 -8.20 -21.75 4.97
C GLU A 282 -7.33 -20.51 5.19
N VAL A 283 -7.91 -19.35 4.89
CA VAL A 283 -7.26 -18.06 5.00
C VAL A 283 -8.15 -17.18 5.88
N LYS A 284 -7.61 -16.74 7.02
CA LYS A 284 -8.34 -15.88 7.97
C LYS A 284 -7.91 -14.44 7.75
N GLY A 285 -8.73 -13.66 7.05
CA GLY A 285 -8.52 -12.23 6.86
C GLY A 285 -9.42 -11.39 7.78
N GLY A 286 -9.21 -10.07 7.74
CA GLY A 286 -10.07 -9.10 8.43
C GLY A 286 -9.35 -8.28 9.50
N THR A 287 -9.88 -7.10 9.76
CA THR A 287 -9.25 -6.06 10.60
C THR A 287 -9.13 -6.52 12.04
N ASN A 288 -10.19 -7.09 12.61
CA ASN A 288 -10.19 -7.59 13.99
C ASN A 288 -9.23 -8.75 14.18
N VAL A 289 -9.21 -9.71 13.24
CA VAL A 289 -8.28 -10.84 13.26
C VAL A 289 -6.83 -10.36 13.24
N VAL A 290 -6.52 -9.35 12.42
CA VAL A 290 -5.16 -8.76 12.35
C VAL A 290 -4.81 -8.01 13.65
N LEU A 291 -5.75 -7.28 14.24
CA LEU A 291 -5.54 -6.56 15.50
C LEU A 291 -5.37 -7.51 16.69
N ASP A 292 -6.16 -8.58 16.78
CA ASP A 292 -6.03 -9.61 17.80
C ASP A 292 -4.69 -10.34 17.67
N ALA A 293 -4.30 -10.66 16.43
CA ALA A 293 -2.99 -11.24 16.14
C ALA A 293 -1.84 -10.31 16.55
N LEU A 294 -1.95 -9.02 16.27
CA LEU A 294 -0.97 -8.02 16.68
C LEU A 294 -0.91 -7.91 18.21
N ALA A 295 -2.07 -7.87 18.87
CA ALA A 295 -2.19 -7.82 20.32
C ALA A 295 -1.52 -9.02 20.98
N ALA A 296 -1.70 -10.23 20.43
CA ALA A 296 -1.06 -11.46 20.88
C ALA A 296 0.45 -11.46 20.59
N TYR A 297 0.87 -10.99 19.41
CA TYR A 297 2.28 -10.83 19.05
C TYR A 297 3.04 -9.93 20.04
N LEU A 298 2.46 -8.77 20.38
CA LEU A 298 3.07 -7.83 21.32
C LEU A 298 3.17 -8.44 22.73
N ARG A 299 2.16 -9.23 23.12
CA ARG A 299 2.04 -9.90 24.43
C ARG A 299 2.70 -11.27 24.51
N TYR A 300 3.52 -11.65 23.52
CA TYR A 300 4.13 -12.98 23.44
C TYR A 300 4.79 -13.46 24.75
N LEU A 301 5.45 -12.57 25.48
CA LEU A 301 6.16 -12.89 26.73
C LEU A 301 5.26 -12.91 27.98
N GLU A 302 3.98 -12.53 27.87
CA GLU A 302 3.09 -12.37 29.03
C GLU A 302 2.39 -13.65 29.46
N GLY A 303 2.72 -14.81 28.85
CA GLY A 303 2.27 -16.11 29.32
C GLY A 303 0.74 -16.17 29.47
N THR A 304 0.00 -15.83 28.41
CA THR A 304 -1.46 -15.79 28.50
C THR A 304 -2.04 -17.21 28.49
N ALA A 305 -2.86 -17.53 29.48
CA ALA A 305 -3.65 -18.77 29.56
C ALA A 305 -4.82 -18.83 28.55
N ARG A 306 -4.79 -18.02 27.49
CA ARG A 306 -5.79 -18.04 26.42
C ARG A 306 -5.35 -19.07 25.37
N ASP A 307 -6.18 -20.10 25.20
CA ASP A 307 -5.96 -21.15 24.19
C ASP A 307 -5.96 -20.58 22.76
N ASP A 308 -6.62 -19.45 22.52
CA ASP A 308 -6.78 -18.82 21.21
C ASP A 308 -5.47 -18.38 20.53
N TRP A 309 -4.34 -18.29 21.26
CA TRP A 309 -3.07 -17.74 20.75
C TRP A 309 -1.99 -18.79 20.50
N GLN A 310 -2.28 -20.08 20.73
CA GLN A 310 -1.30 -21.16 20.62
C GLN A 310 -0.71 -21.27 19.20
N GLU A 311 -1.56 -21.20 18.16
CA GLU A 311 -1.12 -21.27 16.76
C GLU A 311 -0.16 -20.12 16.40
N LEU A 312 -0.47 -18.89 16.84
CA LEU A 312 0.39 -17.73 16.63
C LEU A 312 1.74 -17.91 17.32
N HIS A 313 1.74 -18.35 18.58
CA HIS A 313 2.97 -18.58 19.33
C HIS A 313 3.83 -19.68 18.70
N GLU A 314 3.23 -20.71 18.12
CA GLU A 314 3.96 -21.74 17.38
C GLU A 314 4.58 -21.19 16.08
N LYS A 315 3.80 -20.45 15.27
CA LYS A 315 4.31 -19.77 14.07
C LYS A 315 5.43 -18.78 14.40
N LEU A 316 5.30 -18.06 15.52
CA LEU A 316 6.34 -17.17 16.02
C LEU A 316 7.64 -17.92 16.30
N ARG A 317 7.58 -19.00 17.08
CA ARG A 317 8.77 -19.83 17.35
C ARG A 317 9.43 -20.37 16.08
N LYS A 318 8.64 -20.74 15.06
CA LYS A 318 9.15 -21.21 13.75
C LYS A 318 9.80 -20.08 12.93
N THR A 319 9.29 -18.85 13.03
CA THR A 319 9.77 -17.69 12.24
C THR A 319 10.86 -16.87 12.95
N GLU A 320 10.94 -16.97 14.28
CA GLU A 320 11.85 -16.23 15.14
C GLU A 320 13.21 -16.92 15.23
N SER A 321 14.01 -16.79 14.17
CA SER A 321 15.42 -17.22 14.13
C SER A 321 16.40 -16.04 13.96
N ARG A 322 15.91 -14.81 13.74
CA ARG A 322 16.72 -13.58 13.60
C ARG A 322 16.02 -12.36 14.23
N LYS A 323 16.80 -11.41 14.76
CA LYS A 323 16.31 -10.10 15.27
C LYS A 323 15.53 -9.34 14.18
N GLY A 324 14.30 -8.94 14.47
CA GLY A 324 13.46 -8.07 13.61
C GLY A 324 12.84 -8.71 12.36
N ALA A 325 13.24 -9.92 11.96
CA ALA A 325 12.77 -10.55 10.72
C ALA A 325 11.33 -11.12 10.80
N SER A 326 10.84 -11.42 12.00
CA SER A 326 9.57 -12.12 12.19
C SER A 326 8.34 -11.25 11.93
N PHE A 327 8.38 -9.96 12.28
CA PHE A 327 7.19 -9.11 12.16
C PHE A 327 6.75 -8.97 10.71
N PHE A 328 7.69 -8.66 9.81
CA PHE A 328 7.39 -8.50 8.40
C PHE A 328 6.92 -9.82 7.76
N ALA A 329 7.52 -10.95 8.14
CA ALA A 329 7.10 -12.26 7.64
C ALA A 329 5.63 -12.57 7.99
N LEU A 330 5.24 -12.28 9.23
CA LEU A 330 3.92 -12.60 9.76
C LEU A 330 2.83 -11.61 9.34
N PHE A 331 3.12 -10.30 9.43
CA PHE A 331 2.15 -9.22 9.21
C PHE A 331 2.30 -8.51 7.86
N GLY A 332 3.35 -8.80 7.10
CA GLY A 332 3.63 -8.18 5.80
C GLY A 332 2.48 -8.26 4.80
N PRO A 333 1.78 -9.41 4.65
CA PRO A 333 0.60 -9.51 3.78
C PRO A 333 -0.55 -8.58 4.20
N ALA A 334 -0.86 -8.51 5.50
CA ALA A 334 -1.91 -7.63 6.02
C ALA A 334 -1.57 -6.15 5.84
N LEU A 335 -0.30 -5.78 6.08
CA LEU A 335 0.21 -4.43 5.81
C LEU A 335 0.25 -4.09 4.32
N LYS A 336 0.51 -5.07 3.44
CA LYS A 336 0.52 -4.90 1.98
C LYS A 336 -0.89 -4.66 1.44
N LEU A 337 -1.90 -5.33 1.99
CA LEU A 337 -3.31 -5.10 1.66
C LEU A 337 -3.90 -3.86 2.35
N GLY A 338 -3.20 -3.31 3.33
CA GLY A 338 -3.65 -2.15 4.11
C GLY A 338 -4.83 -2.42 5.01
N VAL A 339 -5.05 -3.69 5.39
CA VAL A 339 -6.05 -4.12 6.39
C VAL A 339 -5.76 -3.47 7.75
N ILE A 340 -4.48 -3.25 8.04
CA ILE A 340 -4.04 -2.43 9.17
C ILE A 340 -3.07 -1.36 8.67
N SER A 341 -3.21 -0.14 9.16
CA SER A 341 -2.30 0.94 8.79
C SER A 341 -0.96 0.81 9.52
N ARG A 342 0.12 1.29 8.88
CA ARG A 342 1.45 1.38 9.50
C ARG A 342 1.41 2.19 10.80
N ARG A 343 0.68 3.30 10.77
CA ARG A 343 0.50 4.20 11.92
C ARG A 343 -0.27 3.54 13.05
N LYS A 344 -1.27 2.71 12.75
CA LYS A 344 -2.03 1.92 13.73
C LYS A 344 -1.15 0.87 14.41
N VAL A 345 -0.35 0.12 13.64
CA VAL A 345 0.62 -0.83 14.22
C VAL A 345 1.58 -0.14 15.18
N TYR A 346 2.19 0.97 14.75
CA TYR A 346 3.09 1.74 15.61
C TYR A 346 2.39 2.23 16.88
N TYR A 347 1.17 2.77 16.74
CA TYR A 347 0.38 3.26 17.86
C TYR A 347 0.08 2.16 18.89
N GLU A 348 -0.38 0.98 18.47
CA GLU A 348 -0.67 -0.14 19.38
C GLU A 348 0.60 -0.68 20.06
N ALA A 349 1.73 -0.76 19.34
CA ALA A 349 3.00 -1.18 19.91
C ALA A 349 3.50 -0.22 21.01
N ILE A 350 3.43 1.09 20.76
CA ILE A 350 3.83 2.11 21.74
C ILE A 350 2.85 2.18 22.91
N LYS A 351 1.55 2.04 22.65
CA LYS A 351 0.51 1.98 23.69
C LYS A 351 0.79 0.83 24.66
N TYR A 352 1.01 -0.37 24.13
CA TYR A 352 1.32 -1.54 24.93
C TYR A 352 2.62 -1.38 25.74
N GLU A 353 3.68 -0.86 25.14
CA GLU A 353 4.94 -0.60 25.87
C GLU A 353 4.76 0.38 27.03
N LYS A 354 3.93 1.42 26.86
CA LYS A 354 3.58 2.34 27.94
C LYS A 354 2.79 1.63 29.03
N GLU A 355 1.75 0.88 28.67
CA GLU A 355 0.90 0.16 29.63
C GLU A 355 1.73 -0.79 30.50
N ARG A 356 2.69 -1.50 29.90
CA ARG A 356 3.60 -2.41 30.60
C ARG A 356 4.57 -1.70 31.54
N ASN A 357 4.95 -0.47 31.24
CA ASN A 357 5.93 0.31 31.99
C ASN A 357 5.29 1.47 32.79
N ALA A 358 4.08 1.28 33.31
CA ALA A 358 3.36 2.27 34.14
C ALA A 358 3.23 3.66 33.47
N GLY A 359 3.02 3.68 32.16
CA GLY A 359 2.88 4.89 31.33
C GLY A 359 4.20 5.46 30.79
N PHE A 360 5.35 4.92 31.18
CA PHE A 360 6.66 5.44 30.82
C PHE A 360 7.25 4.76 29.57
N LEU A 361 7.88 5.55 28.69
CA LEU A 361 8.72 5.01 27.61
C LEU A 361 10.19 5.18 28.00
N SER A 362 10.93 4.08 28.06
CA SER A 362 12.35 4.10 28.40
C SER A 362 13.18 4.87 27.35
N PRO A 363 14.11 5.74 27.77
CA PRO A 363 15.03 6.41 26.86
C PRO A 363 16.08 5.45 26.27
N PHE A 364 16.20 4.23 26.82
CA PHE A 364 17.18 3.22 26.41
C PHE A 364 16.64 2.20 25.41
N GLY A 365 15.42 2.39 24.91
CA GLY A 365 14.76 1.52 23.94
C GLY A 365 13.54 0.81 24.52
N TYR A 366 12.99 -0.13 23.75
CA TYR A 366 11.80 -0.90 24.13
C TYR A 366 12.18 -2.16 24.90
N SER A 367 11.35 -2.51 25.87
CA SER A 367 11.60 -3.60 26.82
C SER A 367 11.24 -4.96 26.23
N ALA A 368 10.30 -5.00 25.28
CA ALA A 368 9.90 -6.21 24.58
C ALA A 368 10.58 -6.33 23.19
N PRO A 369 11.19 -7.49 22.86
CA PRO A 369 11.75 -7.75 21.53
C PRO A 369 10.70 -7.67 20.41
N THR A 370 9.46 -8.08 20.68
CA THR A 370 8.33 -8.02 19.73
C THR A 370 7.91 -6.58 19.45
N VAL A 371 7.82 -5.72 20.47
CA VAL A 371 7.60 -4.26 20.30
C VAL A 371 8.70 -3.67 19.43
N THR A 372 9.97 -3.98 19.73
CA THR A 372 11.12 -3.51 18.95
C THR A 372 11.01 -3.93 17.49
N ALA A 373 10.72 -5.20 17.22
CA ALA A 373 10.59 -5.72 15.86
C ALA A 373 9.43 -5.06 15.09
N ALA A 374 8.28 -4.86 15.73
CA ALA A 374 7.14 -4.20 15.10
C ALA A 374 7.46 -2.73 14.77
N VAL A 375 8.01 -1.99 15.73
CA VAL A 375 8.38 -0.57 15.56
C VAL A 375 9.44 -0.41 14.47
N ASP A 376 10.52 -1.20 14.51
CA ASP A 376 11.60 -1.12 13.53
C ASP A 376 11.11 -1.43 12.11
N ALA A 377 10.26 -2.45 11.95
CA ALA A 377 9.67 -2.80 10.67
C ALA A 377 8.82 -1.65 10.10
N ILE A 378 7.96 -1.06 10.92
CA ILE A 378 7.09 0.05 10.50
C ILE A 378 7.89 1.31 10.16
N CYS A 379 8.85 1.68 11.02
CA CYS A 379 9.72 2.83 10.77
C CYS A 379 10.53 2.67 9.48
N SER A 380 11.04 1.46 9.21
CA SER A 380 11.73 1.12 7.98
C SER A 380 10.81 1.23 6.76
N MET A 381 9.59 0.67 6.84
CA MET A 381 8.59 0.80 5.77
C MET A 381 8.24 2.26 5.46
N GLU A 382 8.09 3.09 6.49
CA GLU A 382 7.84 4.52 6.34
C GLU A 382 9.01 5.24 5.68
N TRP A 383 10.23 4.97 6.12
CA TRP A 383 11.44 5.54 5.54
C TRP A 383 11.53 5.27 4.03
N TYR A 384 11.37 4.03 3.60
CA TYR A 384 11.44 3.69 2.18
C TYR A 384 10.29 4.30 1.36
N TRP A 385 9.10 4.43 1.95
CA TRP A 385 7.98 5.10 1.30
C TRP A 385 8.24 6.60 1.13
N LEU A 386 8.80 7.27 2.14
CA LEU A 386 9.20 8.68 2.07
C LEU A 386 10.32 8.92 1.04
N LEU A 387 11.34 8.05 1.00
CA LEU A 387 12.37 8.08 -0.04
C LEU A 387 11.79 7.91 -1.44
N ALA A 388 10.84 6.97 -1.58
CA ALA A 388 10.16 6.70 -2.82
C ALA A 388 9.28 7.88 -3.28
N LEU A 389 8.66 8.62 -2.36
CA LEU A 389 7.98 9.88 -2.70
C LEU A 389 8.97 10.99 -3.08
N ASN A 390 10.05 11.15 -2.31
CA ASN A 390 11.03 12.21 -2.57
C ASN A 390 11.69 12.05 -3.94
N SER A 391 12.03 10.82 -4.33
CA SER A 391 12.62 10.56 -5.66
C SER A 391 11.69 10.94 -6.81
N GLN A 392 10.36 10.89 -6.62
CA GLN A 392 9.38 11.32 -7.62
C GLN A 392 9.33 12.84 -7.78
N ILE A 393 9.62 13.59 -6.71
CA ILE A 393 9.70 15.06 -6.73
C ILE A 393 11.06 15.48 -7.29
N CYS A 394 12.13 14.83 -6.85
CA CYS A 394 13.51 15.05 -7.23
C CYS A 394 13.90 14.26 -8.49
N ASN A 395 13.23 14.45 -9.62
CA ASN A 395 13.64 13.79 -10.86
C ASN A 395 14.86 14.50 -11.49
N LYS A 396 16.02 14.39 -10.83
CA LYS A 396 17.31 14.98 -11.25
C LYS A 396 18.16 14.01 -12.09
N GLY A 397 17.70 12.78 -12.32
CA GLY A 397 18.46 11.73 -13.01
C GLY A 397 18.25 11.69 -14.52
N MET A 398 19.24 11.17 -15.24
CA MET A 398 19.20 10.97 -16.70
C MET A 398 18.28 9.82 -17.13
N TYR A 399 17.87 8.96 -16.19
CA TYR A 399 17.06 7.77 -16.43
C TYR A 399 15.83 7.73 -15.51
N PRO A 400 14.69 7.18 -15.98
CA PRO A 400 13.50 7.06 -15.16
C PRO A 400 13.73 6.09 -14.00
N ILE A 401 13.64 6.61 -12.77
CA ILE A 401 13.63 5.80 -11.56
C ILE A 401 12.25 5.19 -11.39
N ARG A 402 12.21 3.87 -11.22
CA ARG A 402 11.02 3.10 -10.90
C ARG A 402 11.17 2.49 -9.50
N ILE A 403 10.03 2.23 -8.89
CA ILE A 403 9.93 1.69 -7.54
C ILE A 403 9.10 0.41 -7.62
N TRP A 404 9.60 -0.67 -7.04
CA TRP A 404 8.93 -1.97 -7.01
C TRP A 404 9.04 -2.61 -5.63
N ARG A 405 8.03 -3.40 -5.26
CA ARG A 405 8.02 -4.11 -3.99
C ARG A 405 8.62 -5.50 -4.12
N TRP A 406 9.76 -5.75 -3.48
CA TRP A 406 10.43 -7.05 -3.43
C TRP A 406 10.46 -7.62 -2.01
N LYS A 407 9.99 -8.85 -1.84
CA LYS A 407 9.82 -9.49 -0.52
C LYS A 407 9.15 -8.56 0.49
N GLY A 408 8.24 -7.72 -0.01
CA GLY A 408 7.48 -6.75 0.76
C GLY A 408 8.19 -5.44 1.12
N TYR A 409 9.48 -5.31 0.83
CA TYR A 409 10.25 -4.08 0.92
C TYR A 409 10.16 -3.27 -0.38
N ILE A 410 10.21 -1.95 -0.27
CA ILE A 410 10.19 -1.04 -1.42
C ILE A 410 11.64 -0.86 -1.92
N ILE A 411 11.89 -1.18 -3.18
CA ILE A 411 13.20 -1.07 -3.83
C ILE A 411 13.15 -0.04 -4.96
N GLN A 412 14.18 0.81 -5.02
CA GLN A 412 14.39 1.73 -6.14
C GLN A 412 15.28 1.09 -7.21
N TYR A 413 14.92 1.28 -8.47
CA TYR A 413 15.74 0.86 -9.60
C TYR A 413 15.67 1.85 -10.75
N ALA A 414 16.76 1.97 -11.50
CA ALA A 414 16.78 2.70 -12.76
C ALA A 414 16.59 1.74 -13.92
N ALA A 415 15.68 2.05 -14.85
CA ALA A 415 15.52 1.31 -16.09
C ALA A 415 16.29 2.00 -17.22
N VAL A 416 17.18 1.27 -17.89
CA VAL A 416 18.00 1.76 -19.01
C VAL A 416 17.85 0.84 -20.24
N GLY A 417 17.57 1.46 -21.40
CA GLY A 417 17.45 0.81 -22.71
C GLY A 417 16.02 0.39 -23.12
N ASN A 418 15.80 0.19 -24.42
CA ASN A 418 14.51 -0.22 -25.00
C ASN A 418 14.52 -1.65 -25.61
N GLU A 419 15.69 -2.30 -25.72
CA GLU A 419 15.83 -3.64 -26.30
C GLU A 419 16.79 -4.53 -25.48
N GLY A 420 16.58 -5.85 -25.52
CA GLY A 420 17.40 -6.88 -24.84
C GLY A 420 16.90 -7.32 -23.45
N PRO A 421 17.37 -8.47 -22.91
CA PRO A 421 16.87 -9.07 -21.67
C PRO A 421 17.04 -8.15 -20.45
N ALA A 422 16.14 -8.28 -19.49
CA ALA A 422 16.25 -7.57 -18.21
C ALA A 422 17.45 -8.10 -17.40
N ILE A 423 18.32 -7.22 -16.89
CA ILE A 423 19.50 -7.55 -16.07
C ILE A 423 19.43 -6.75 -14.78
N LEU A 424 19.28 -7.42 -13.63
CA LEU A 424 19.25 -6.79 -12.31
C LEU A 424 20.68 -6.69 -11.73
N PHE A 425 21.18 -5.46 -11.58
CA PHE A 425 22.40 -5.16 -10.83
C PHE A 425 22.03 -4.81 -9.39
N VAL A 426 22.24 -5.76 -8.47
CA VAL A 426 22.12 -5.56 -7.02
C VAL A 426 23.48 -5.13 -6.50
N HIS A 427 23.66 -3.85 -6.13
CA HIS A 427 24.93 -3.41 -5.54
C HIS A 427 24.90 -3.56 -4.01
N GLY A 428 25.33 -4.71 -3.50
CA GLY A 428 25.65 -4.89 -2.07
C GLY A 428 27.14 -4.59 -1.81
N LEU A 429 27.46 -4.04 -0.64
CA LEU A 429 28.85 -3.83 -0.19
C LEU A 429 29.66 -5.14 -0.29
N GLY A 430 30.64 -5.17 -1.19
CA GLY A 430 31.77 -6.11 -1.17
C GLY A 430 31.81 -7.23 -2.21
N LEU A 431 30.71 -7.59 -2.89
CA LEU A 431 30.75 -8.61 -3.96
C LEU A 431 29.76 -8.27 -5.07
N SER A 432 30.26 -8.12 -6.29
CA SER A 432 29.43 -7.98 -7.49
C SER A 432 28.84 -9.34 -7.83
N TRP A 433 27.55 -9.54 -7.52
CA TRP A 433 26.79 -10.68 -8.02
C TRP A 433 25.92 -10.20 -9.18
N SER A 434 26.21 -10.66 -10.38
CA SER A 434 25.29 -10.50 -11.51
C SER A 434 24.15 -11.49 -11.34
N ILE A 435 22.95 -11.00 -11.07
CA ILE A 435 21.74 -11.83 -11.12
C ILE A 435 21.02 -11.45 -12.41
N SER A 436 21.08 -12.32 -13.41
CA SER A 436 20.19 -12.23 -14.57
C SER A 436 18.77 -12.55 -14.10
N VAL A 437 17.97 -11.51 -13.89
CA VAL A 437 16.53 -11.66 -13.65
C VAL A 437 15.82 -11.26 -14.94
N THR A 438 15.35 -12.26 -15.69
CA THR A 438 14.38 -12.04 -16.75
C THR A 438 13.03 -11.70 -16.09
N ILE A 439 12.69 -10.40 -16.09
CA ILE A 439 11.44 -9.85 -15.53
C ILE A 439 10.26 -10.22 -16.42
#